data_AF-A0A2U8WU44-F1
#
_entry.id   AF-A0A2U8WU44-F1
#
_cell.length_a   1.000
_cell.length_b   1.000
_cell.length_c   1.000
_cell.angle_alpha   90.00
_cell.angle_beta   90.00
_cell.angle_gamma   90.00
#
_symmetry.space_group_name_H-M   'P 1'
#
loop_
_entity.id
_entity.type
_entity.pdbx_description
1 polymer ?
#
loop_
_entity_poly.entity_id
_entity_poly.type
_entity_poly.pdbx_seq_one_letter_code
_entity_poly.pdbx_strand_id
1 'polypeptide(L)'
;MAQPQMERPAELMVWQGARAAPGPRETRRFPTLRAALAAAAGADDPETLPWIVTADGDVLSPHWIDGHAPRSAARPMRLRP
;
A
#
# COMPACT_ATOMS: atom_id res chain seq x y z
N MET A 1 9.45 24.90 -8.56
CA MET A 1 8.40 23.95 -9.00
C MET A 1 8.28 22.89 -7.92
N ALA A 2 7.13 22.72 -7.28
CA ALA A 2 6.93 21.61 -6.34
C ALA A 2 6.83 20.31 -7.15
N GLN A 3 7.57 19.26 -6.75
CA GLN A 3 7.43 17.95 -7.38
C GLN A 3 5.99 17.45 -7.18
N PRO A 4 5.37 16.83 -8.20
CA PRO A 4 4.03 16.30 -8.09
C PRO A 4 4.01 15.16 -7.06
N GLN A 5 2.91 15.02 -6.31
CA GLN A 5 2.79 14.07 -5.20
C GLN A 5 3.15 12.63 -5.58
N MET A 6 2.80 12.21 -6.81
CA MET A 6 3.12 10.88 -7.34
C MET A 6 4.62 10.58 -7.50
N GLU A 7 5.45 11.62 -7.62
CA GLU A 7 6.90 11.51 -7.80
C GLU A 7 7.68 11.77 -6.51
N ARG A 8 6.98 12.10 -5.43
CA ARG A 8 7.59 12.24 -4.10
C ARG A 8 7.82 10.88 -3.46
N PRO A 9 8.85 10.74 -2.61
CA PRO A 9 9.12 9.48 -1.92
C PRO A 9 7.93 9.07 -1.03
N ALA A 10 7.82 7.76 -0.82
CA ALA A 10 6.78 7.17 0.01
C ALA A 10 7.28 5.88 0.66
N GLU A 11 6.72 5.56 1.83
CA GLU A 11 7.04 4.35 2.57
C GLU A 11 5.83 3.42 2.53
N LEU A 12 6.02 2.20 2.00
CA LEU A 12 5.04 1.14 2.04
C LEU A 12 5.26 0.29 3.29
N MET A 13 4.21 0.12 4.08
CA MET A 13 4.15 -0.75 5.23
C MET A 13 3.15 -1.87 4.96
N VAL A 14 3.62 -3.12 4.92
CA VAL A 14 2.78 -4.29 4.72
C VAL A 14 2.49 -4.91 6.09
N TRP A 15 1.22 -4.87 6.47
CA TRP A 15 0.72 -5.50 7.69
C TRP A 15 0.12 -6.85 7.35
N GLN A 16 0.20 -7.80 8.27
CA GLN A 16 -0.57 -9.03 8.16
C GLN A 16 -1.93 -8.83 8.84
N GLY A 17 -2.95 -9.50 8.33
CA GLY A 17 -4.31 -9.50 8.84
C GLY A 17 -4.41 -9.99 10.29
N ALA A 18 -5.64 -10.00 10.81
CA ALA A 18 -6.04 -10.00 12.22
C ALA A 18 -5.41 -11.03 13.19
N ARG A 19 -4.53 -11.92 12.74
CA ARG A 19 -3.91 -12.98 13.53
C ARG A 19 -2.40 -12.87 13.71
N ALA A 20 -1.75 -11.87 13.12
CA ALA A 20 -0.30 -11.68 13.24
C ALA A 20 0.09 -10.78 14.42
N ALA A 21 1.35 -10.93 14.87
CA ALA A 21 1.98 -10.14 15.91
C ALA A 21 1.83 -8.62 15.67
N PRO A 22 1.85 -7.80 16.74
CA PRO A 22 1.71 -6.35 16.60
C PRO A 22 2.86 -5.75 15.78
N GLY A 23 2.53 -5.20 14.60
CA GLY A 23 3.46 -4.40 13.79
C GLY A 23 3.43 -4.73 12.28
N PRO A 24 4.08 -3.88 11.45
CA PRO A 24 4.28 -4.17 10.04
C PRO A 24 5.21 -5.38 9.89
N ARG A 25 4.84 -6.31 8.99
CA ARG A 25 5.70 -7.45 8.63
C ARG A 25 6.86 -6.99 7.75
N GLU A 26 6.61 -6.02 6.88
CA GLU A 26 7.61 -5.42 6.01
C GLU A 26 7.38 -3.91 5.93
N THR A 27 8.47 -3.15 5.97
CA THR A 27 8.46 -1.72 5.63
C THR A 27 9.48 -1.50 4.53
N ARG A 28 9.07 -0.88 3.43
CA ARG A 28 9.92 -0.61 2.27
C ARG A 28 9.74 0.83 1.80
N ARG A 29 10.84 1.56 1.71
CA ARG A 29 10.87 2.93 1.17
C ARG A 29 11.03 2.90 -0.34
N PHE A 30 10.26 3.74 -1.00
CA PHE A 30 10.31 3.93 -2.43
C PHE A 30 10.65 5.38 -2.77
N PRO A 31 11.40 5.61 -3.86
CA PRO A 31 11.73 6.96 -4.30
C PRO A 31 10.51 7.72 -4.81
N THR A 32 9.41 7.02 -5.15
CA THR A 32 8.16 7.63 -5.64
C THR A 32 6.92 6.93 -5.07
N LEU A 33 5.85 7.69 -4.85
CA LEU A 33 4.52 7.17 -4.47
C LEU A 33 3.97 6.20 -5.53
N ARG A 34 4.23 6.47 -6.82
CA ARG A 34 3.88 5.53 -7.90
C ARG A 34 4.51 4.15 -7.72
N ALA A 35 5.80 4.09 -7.37
CA ALA A 35 6.49 2.82 -7.16
C ALA A 35 5.95 2.09 -5.92
N ALA A 36 5.64 2.82 -4.85
CA ALA A 36 4.99 2.25 -3.66
C ALA A 36 3.62 1.66 -3.99
N LEU A 37 2.79 2.35 -4.78
CA LEU A 37 1.48 1.86 -5.23
C LEU A 37 1.60 0.61 -6.11
N ALA A 38 2.54 0.58 -7.04
CA ALA A 38 2.78 -0.59 -7.88
C ALA A 38 3.23 -1.80 -7.04
N ALA A 39 4.08 -1.59 -6.05
CA ALA A 39 4.49 -2.65 -5.12
C ALA A 39 3.32 -3.14 -4.25
N ALA A 40 2.45 -2.23 -3.81
CA ALA A 40 1.25 -2.58 -3.05
C ALA A 40 0.25 -3.41 -3.87
N ALA A 41 0.12 -3.13 -5.17
CA ALA A 41 -0.69 -3.95 -6.09
C ALA A 41 -0.09 -5.33 -6.38
N GLY A 42 1.23 -5.51 -6.20
CA GLY A 42 1.91 -6.79 -6.33
C GLY A 42 1.83 -7.67 -5.09
N ALA A 43 1.28 -7.16 -3.97
CA ALA A 43 1.00 -7.96 -2.80
C ALA A 43 -0.27 -8.79 -3.05
N ASP A 44 -0.11 -9.94 -3.71
CA ASP A 44 -1.18 -10.87 -4.08
C ASP A 44 -1.79 -11.57 -2.84
N ASP A 45 -1.14 -11.47 -1.68
CA ASP A 45 -1.62 -12.06 -0.45
C ASP A 45 -2.89 -11.35 0.06
N PRO A 46 -4.05 -12.04 0.11
CA PRO A 46 -5.31 -11.44 0.54
C PRO A 46 -5.32 -11.12 2.05
N GLU A 47 -4.37 -11.68 2.80
CA GLU A 47 -4.19 -11.41 4.22
C GLU A 47 -3.25 -10.23 4.48
N THR A 48 -2.63 -9.66 3.44
CA THR A 48 -1.81 -8.46 3.58
C THR A 48 -2.64 -7.19 3.49
N LEU A 49 -2.32 -6.25 4.37
CA LEU A 49 -2.90 -4.92 4.44
C LEU A 49 -1.78 -3.92 4.15
N PRO A 50 -1.63 -3.47 2.89
CA PRO A 50 -0.65 -2.45 2.53
C PRO A 50 -1.12 -1.06 2.97
N TRP A 51 -0.25 -0.34 3.65
CA TRP A 51 -0.41 1.06 4.04
C TRP A 51 0.74 1.87 3.45
N ILE A 52 0.48 3.07 2.94
CA ILE A 52 1.56 3.92 2.40
C ILE A 52 1.60 5.24 3.16
N VAL A 53 2.76 5.62 3.65
CA VAL A 53 3.02 6.95 4.22
C VAL A 53 3.69 7.80 3.14
N THR A 54 3.09 8.93 2.77
CA THR A 54 3.66 9.85 1.78
C THR A 54 4.76 10.71 2.40
N ALA A 55 5.57 11.37 1.58
CA ALA A 55 6.55 12.36 2.05
C ALA A 55 5.93 13.52 2.86
N ASP A 56 4.65 13.79 2.67
CA ASP A 56 3.91 14.84 3.40
C ASP A 56 3.45 14.36 4.78
N GLY A 57 3.55 13.04 5.05
CA GLY A 57 3.04 12.40 6.25
C GLY A 57 1.61 11.89 6.11
N ASP A 58 0.98 11.99 4.94
CA ASP A 58 -0.33 11.38 4.70
C ASP A 58 -0.25 9.86 4.79
N VAL A 59 -1.23 9.26 5.45
CA VAL A 59 -1.36 7.82 5.55
C VAL A 59 -2.46 7.34 4.59
N LEU A 60 -2.07 6.57 3.59
CA LEU A 60 -2.95 5.97 2.59
C LEU A 60 -3.32 4.56 3.04
N SER A 61 -4.62 4.32 3.18
CA SER A 61 -5.18 3.05 3.64
C SER A 61 -5.24 2.01 2.52
N PRO A 62 -5.32 0.71 2.85
CA PRO A 62 -5.44 -0.36 1.87
C PRO A 62 -6.59 -0.16 0.88
N HIS A 63 -7.72 0.38 1.34
CA HIS A 63 -8.89 0.64 0.49
C HIS A 63 -8.65 1.77 -0.50
N TRP A 64 -7.98 2.85 -0.07
CA TRP A 64 -7.58 3.93 -0.97
C TRP A 64 -6.60 3.44 -2.02
N ILE A 65 -5.60 2.66 -1.59
CA ILE A 65 -4.60 2.06 -2.47
C ILE A 65 -5.27 1.17 -3.53
N ASP A 66 -6.26 0.36 -3.16
CA ASP A 66 -6.99 -0.51 -4.10
C ASP A 66 -7.65 0.27 -5.25
N GLY A 67 -8.17 1.47 -4.97
CA GLY A 67 -8.77 2.35 -5.98
C GLY A 67 -7.78 3.15 -6.83
N HIS A 68 -6.52 3.26 -6.41
CA HIS A 68 -5.51 4.15 -7.01
C HIS A 68 -4.26 3.43 -7.51
N ALA A 69 -4.03 2.20 -7.09
CA ALA A 69 -2.96 1.37 -7.58
C ALA A 69 -3.26 0.94 -9.02
N PRO A 70 -2.23 0.71 -9.86
CA PRO A 70 -2.45 0.10 -11.16
C PRO A 70 -3.23 -1.20 -10.94
N ARG A 71 -4.34 -1.37 -11.66
CA ARG A 71 -5.18 -2.57 -11.57
C ARG A 71 -4.35 -3.81 -11.91
N SER A 72 -3.75 -4.45 -10.90
CA SER A 72 -3.39 -5.85 -10.98
C SER A 72 -4.67 -6.64 -10.79
N ALA A 73 -5.10 -7.32 -11.85
CA ALA A 73 -6.31 -8.12 -11.85
C ALA A 73 -6.12 -9.37 -10.98
N ALA A 74 -6.32 -9.27 -9.66
CA ALA A 74 -6.78 -10.35 -8.78
C ALA A 74 -6.76 -9.89 -7.33
N ARG A 75 -7.87 -9.32 -6.85
CA ARG A 75 -8.19 -9.37 -5.43
C ARG A 75 -9.62 -9.85 -5.30
N PRO A 76 -9.86 -11.13 -4.94
CA PRO A 76 -11.22 -11.56 -4.65
C PRO A 76 -11.66 -10.85 -3.37
N MET A 77 -12.50 -9.84 -3.58
CA MET A 77 -13.26 -9.13 -2.58
C MET A 77 -13.93 -10.15 -1.64
N ARG A 78 -13.39 -10.28 -0.41
CA ARG A 78 -13.98 -11.14 0.62
C ARG A 78 -15.34 -10.57 0.99
N LEU A 79 -16.41 -11.16 0.44
CA LEU A 79 -17.75 -11.12 1.03
C LEU A 79 -17.62 -11.73 2.44
N ARG A 80 -17.88 -10.95 3.48
CA ARG A 80 -17.99 -11.49 4.84
C ARG A 80 -19.33 -12.25 4.94
N PRO A 81 -19.34 -13.46 5.54
CA PRO A 81 -20.57 -14.23 5.77
C PRO A 81 -21.48 -13.57 6.82
#